data_AF-W7SCS0-F1
#
_entry.id   AF-W7SCS0-F1
#
_cell.length_a   1.000
_cell.length_b   1.000
_cell.length_c   1.000
_cell.angle_alpha   90.00
_cell.angle_beta   90.00
_cell.angle_gamma   90.00
#
_symmetry.space_group_name_H-M   'P 1'
#
loop_
_entity.id
_entity.type
_entity.pdbx_description
1 polymer ?
#
loop_
_entity_poly.entity_id
_entity_poly.type
_entity_poly.pdbx_seq_one_letter_code
_entity_poly.pdbx_strand_id
1 'polypeptide(L)'
;MQVRPLGTIDYAQAWELQRELLNARADGAGPDTLLLLEHPSVYTAGKRTEPEDRPQDGTPVIDVDRGGKITWHGPGQLVGYPIVKLSDPVDVVDYVRRVEQALIHVCDQLGVPTGRVEGRSGVWLAADGDRPERKIAAIGIRVQRGVTMHGLEINCNADLGAFGKIIPCGIRDAGVTSLSAELGRDVTVAEVQPLVEAAVLAAIEGTLPVTVRNIDRTEPTAAGVTFSLSS
;
A
#
# COMPACT_ATOMS: atom_id res chain seq x y z
N MET A 1 -6.93 -17.05 11.28
CA MET A 1 -5.63 -16.70 10.65
C MET A 1 -4.55 -16.59 11.73
N GLN A 2 -3.30 -16.95 11.45
CA GLN A 2 -2.17 -16.75 12.38
C GLN A 2 -1.50 -15.39 12.13
N VAL A 3 -1.29 -14.57 13.16
CA VAL A 3 -0.54 -13.31 13.03
C VAL A 3 0.90 -13.49 13.50
N ARG A 4 1.85 -12.91 12.77
CA ARG A 4 3.29 -12.97 13.07
C ARG A 4 3.93 -11.58 12.94
N PRO A 5 4.07 -10.85 14.05
CA PRO A 5 4.94 -9.67 14.10
C PRO A 5 6.41 -10.10 13.99
N LEU A 6 7.17 -9.53 13.05
CA LEU A 6 8.57 -9.90 12.80
C LEU A 6 9.58 -8.81 13.17
N GLY A 7 9.11 -7.59 13.51
CA GLY A 7 9.98 -6.43 13.66
C GLY A 7 10.59 -6.02 12.32
N THR A 8 11.85 -5.59 12.33
CA THR A 8 12.58 -5.24 11.11
C THR A 8 13.24 -6.47 10.49
N ILE A 9 12.99 -6.71 9.21
CA ILE A 9 13.57 -7.84 8.46
C ILE A 9 13.98 -7.40 7.05
N ASP A 10 15.07 -7.98 6.54
CA ASP A 10 15.50 -7.75 5.16
C ASP A 10 14.41 -8.16 4.15
N TYR A 11 14.33 -7.43 3.04
CA TYR A 11 13.30 -7.65 2.04
C TYR A 11 13.38 -9.03 1.40
N ALA A 12 14.58 -9.50 1.02
CA ALA A 12 14.74 -10.80 0.39
C ALA A 12 14.42 -11.94 1.37
N GLN A 13 14.81 -11.81 2.64
CA GLN A 13 14.45 -12.78 3.68
C GLN A 13 12.93 -12.89 3.89
N ALA A 14 12.24 -11.74 3.98
CA ALA A 14 10.78 -11.74 4.08
C ALA A 14 10.11 -12.31 2.84
N TRP A 15 10.67 -12.03 1.65
CA TRP A 15 10.12 -12.54 0.39
C TRP A 15 10.25 -14.07 0.26
N GLU A 16 11.35 -14.66 0.74
CA GLU A 16 11.47 -16.12 0.85
C GLU A 16 10.46 -16.70 1.84
N LEU A 17 10.32 -16.09 3.02
CA LEU A 17 9.35 -16.53 4.03
C LEU A 17 7.92 -16.51 3.47
N GLN A 18 7.57 -15.47 2.71
CA GLN A 18 6.28 -15.42 2.02
C GLN A 18 6.10 -16.61 1.06
N ARG A 19 7.14 -16.97 0.28
CA ARG A 19 7.09 -18.11 -0.66
C ARG A 19 6.89 -19.44 0.04
N GLU A 20 7.61 -19.65 1.14
CA GLU A 20 7.47 -20.83 1.98
C GLU A 20 6.03 -20.97 2.49
N LEU A 21 5.49 -19.91 3.09
CA LEU A 21 4.12 -19.89 3.63
C LEU A 21 3.07 -20.08 2.54
N LEU A 22 3.25 -19.44 1.38
CA LEU A 22 2.33 -19.58 0.26
C LEU A 22 2.27 -21.04 -0.22
N ASN A 23 3.43 -21.69 -0.39
CA ASN A 23 3.49 -23.07 -0.86
C ASN A 23 2.85 -24.02 0.16
N ALA A 24 3.24 -23.90 1.43
CA ALA A 24 2.65 -24.70 2.51
C ALA A 24 1.12 -24.52 2.58
N ARG A 25 0.63 -23.28 2.45
CA ARG A 25 -0.80 -23.00 2.48
C ARG A 25 -1.54 -23.55 1.26
N ALA A 26 -0.94 -23.44 0.07
CA ALA A 26 -1.49 -23.97 -1.17
C ALA A 26 -1.65 -25.50 -1.10
N ASP A 27 -0.66 -26.18 -0.52
CA ASP A 27 -0.61 -27.63 -0.28
C ASP A 27 -1.48 -28.09 0.90
N GLY A 28 -2.13 -27.16 1.61
CA GLY A 28 -3.02 -27.47 2.74
C GLY A 28 -2.29 -27.83 4.04
N ALA A 29 -0.99 -27.56 4.12
CA ALA A 29 -0.12 -27.93 5.24
C ALA A 29 0.09 -26.81 6.28
N GLY A 30 -0.53 -25.64 6.12
CA GLY A 30 -0.40 -24.50 7.04
C GLY A 30 -1.62 -23.59 7.07
N PRO A 31 -1.75 -22.73 8.10
CA PRO A 31 -2.85 -21.79 8.24
C PRO A 31 -2.68 -20.58 7.31
N ASP A 32 -3.77 -19.86 7.05
CA ASP A 32 -3.66 -18.48 6.55
C ASP A 32 -2.86 -17.65 7.56
N THR A 33 -1.95 -16.82 7.07
CA THR A 33 -0.97 -16.10 7.91
C THR A 33 -0.92 -14.62 7.56
N LEU A 34 -0.87 -13.74 8.55
CA LEU A 34 -0.57 -12.31 8.38
C LEU A 34 0.81 -12.02 8.98
N LEU A 35 1.77 -11.63 8.13
CA LEU A 35 3.05 -11.09 8.59
C LEU A 35 2.93 -9.58 8.78
N LEU A 36 3.42 -9.05 9.90
CA LEU A 36 3.51 -7.61 10.18
C LEU A 36 4.96 -7.25 10.51
N LEU A 37 5.52 -6.28 9.80
CA LEU A 37 6.96 -6.00 9.85
C LEU A 37 7.29 -4.60 9.34
N GLU A 38 8.56 -4.24 9.49
CA GLU A 38 9.21 -3.14 8.80
C GLU A 38 10.35 -3.69 7.93
N HIS A 39 10.69 -2.95 6.87
CA HIS A 39 11.90 -3.22 6.10
C HIS A 39 12.96 -2.15 6.37
N PRO A 40 14.26 -2.49 6.29
CA PRO A 40 15.29 -1.51 5.96
C PRO A 40 14.93 -0.77 4.66
N SER A 41 15.49 0.43 4.47
CA SER A 41 15.24 1.24 3.27
C SER A 41 15.53 0.46 1.98
N VAL A 42 14.51 0.26 1.15
CA VAL A 42 14.58 -0.55 -0.06
C VAL A 42 13.57 -0.08 -1.11
N TYR A 43 14.01 -0.01 -2.36
CA TYR A 43 13.12 0.18 -3.51
C TYR A 43 12.78 -1.17 -4.13
N THR A 44 11.51 -1.38 -4.44
CA THR A 44 11.05 -2.60 -5.10
C THR A 44 10.27 -2.26 -6.36
N ALA A 45 10.61 -2.89 -7.48
CA ALA A 45 9.99 -2.65 -8.77
C ALA A 45 9.12 -3.84 -9.16
N GLY A 46 7.79 -3.63 -9.18
CA GLY A 46 6.85 -4.61 -9.72
C GLY A 46 6.94 -4.71 -11.25
N LYS A 47 6.25 -5.70 -11.83
CA LYS A 47 6.33 -6.06 -13.26
C LYS A 47 6.00 -4.92 -14.25
N ARG A 48 5.28 -3.88 -13.80
CA ARG A 48 4.85 -2.75 -14.64
C ARG A 48 5.73 -1.51 -14.50
N THR A 49 6.84 -1.59 -13.78
CA THR A 49 7.75 -0.47 -13.54
C THR A 49 8.47 -0.07 -14.83
N GLU A 50 8.36 1.20 -15.21
CA GLU A 50 9.09 1.74 -16.36
C GLU A 50 10.45 2.30 -15.92
N PRO A 51 11.47 2.38 -16.81
CA PRO A 51 12.79 2.90 -16.45
C PRO A 51 12.77 4.31 -15.85
N GLU A 52 11.87 5.16 -16.32
CA GLU A 52 11.67 6.53 -15.82
C GLU A 52 11.08 6.59 -14.40
N ASP A 53 10.39 5.54 -13.96
CA ASP A 53 9.82 5.48 -12.61
C ASP A 53 10.91 5.22 -11.56
N ARG A 54 12.08 4.70 -11.97
CA ARG A 54 13.18 4.27 -11.08
C ARG A 54 14.02 5.46 -10.56
N PRO A 55 14.77 5.28 -9.46
CA PRO A 55 15.81 6.22 -9.06
C PRO A 55 16.83 6.42 -10.18
N GLN A 56 17.12 7.68 -10.50
CA GLN A 56 18.08 8.06 -11.54
C GLN A 56 19.50 8.32 -10.99
N ASP A 57 19.68 8.18 -9.67
CA ASP A 57 20.94 8.43 -8.94
C ASP A 57 21.77 7.15 -8.72
N GLY A 58 21.36 6.02 -9.31
CA GLY A 58 22.03 4.73 -9.14
C GLY A 58 21.66 3.97 -7.87
N THR A 59 20.68 4.44 -7.09
CA THR A 59 20.18 3.71 -5.93
C THR A 59 19.68 2.31 -6.33
N PRO A 60 20.11 1.22 -5.65
CA PRO A 60 19.68 -0.13 -5.98
C PRO A 60 18.16 -0.33 -5.87
N VAL A 61 17.61 -1.14 -6.77
CA VAL A 61 16.20 -1.52 -6.81
C VAL A 61 16.09 -3.03 -6.95
N ILE A 62 15.22 -3.66 -6.16
CA ILE A 62 14.94 -5.10 -6.27
C ILE A 62 13.76 -5.29 -7.22
N ASP A 63 13.98 -6.01 -8.33
CA ASP A 63 12.89 -6.42 -9.22
C ASP A 63 12.11 -7.58 -8.59
N VAL A 64 10.80 -7.40 -8.49
CA VAL A 64 9.91 -8.31 -7.76
C VAL A 64 8.70 -8.67 -8.60
N ASP A 65 8.04 -9.72 -8.17
CA ASP A 65 7.06 -10.41 -8.99
C ASP A 65 5.60 -10.05 -8.66
N ARG A 66 5.41 -8.99 -7.87
CA ARG A 66 4.10 -8.40 -7.53
C ARG A 66 3.50 -7.54 -8.64
N GLY A 67 2.19 -7.31 -8.53
CA GLY A 67 1.51 -6.26 -9.28
C GLY A 67 1.98 -4.86 -8.92
N GLY A 68 1.53 -3.87 -9.69
CA GLY A 68 1.93 -2.48 -9.54
C GLY A 68 3.30 -2.16 -10.14
N LYS A 69 3.72 -0.90 -9.97
CA LYS A 69 5.01 -0.38 -10.41
C LYS A 69 6.00 -0.30 -9.23
N ILE A 70 6.93 0.64 -9.25
CA ILE A 70 7.90 0.86 -8.18
C ILE A 70 7.25 1.45 -6.93
N THR A 71 7.77 1.05 -5.76
CA THR A 71 7.49 1.67 -4.46
C THR A 71 8.78 1.66 -3.62
N TRP A 72 8.70 2.28 -2.44
CA TRP A 72 9.75 2.25 -1.44
C TRP A 72 9.19 1.72 -0.12
N HIS A 73 10.00 0.94 0.58
CA HIS A 73 9.78 0.54 1.96
C HIS A 73 10.94 0.98 2.84
N GLY A 74 10.67 1.29 4.10
CA GLY A 74 11.72 1.64 5.05
C GLY A 74 11.20 1.82 6.49
N PRO A 75 12.08 2.22 7.41
CA PRO A 75 11.70 2.47 8.80
C PRO A 75 10.55 3.47 8.91
N GLY A 76 9.60 3.17 9.80
CA GLY A 76 8.40 3.98 10.00
C GLY A 76 7.25 3.68 9.01
N GLN A 77 7.41 2.69 8.12
CA GLN A 77 6.30 2.09 7.39
C GLN A 77 5.96 0.73 7.98
N LEU A 78 4.68 0.53 8.32
CA LEU A 78 4.19 -0.79 8.65
C LEU A 78 3.85 -1.53 7.35
N VAL A 79 4.46 -2.69 7.15
CA VAL A 79 4.22 -3.58 6.02
C VAL A 79 3.44 -4.80 6.50
N GLY A 80 2.40 -5.16 5.76
CA GLY A 80 1.57 -6.33 6.02
C GLY A 80 1.57 -7.29 4.83
N TYR A 81 1.86 -8.56 5.07
CA TYR A 81 1.76 -9.63 4.08
C TYR A 81 0.73 -10.68 4.50
N PRO A 82 -0.55 -10.52 4.12
CA PRO A 82 -1.55 -11.55 4.32
C PRO A 82 -1.38 -12.63 3.25
N ILE A 83 -0.97 -13.82 3.69
CA ILE A 83 -0.81 -15.05 2.92
C ILE A 83 -2.03 -15.93 3.15
N VAL A 84 -2.99 -15.84 2.23
CA VAL A 84 -4.36 -16.34 2.41
C VAL A 84 -4.80 -17.13 1.19
N LYS A 85 -5.39 -18.31 1.40
CA LYS A 85 -6.04 -19.07 0.32
C LYS A 85 -7.40 -18.46 0.03
N LEU A 86 -7.55 -17.94 -1.18
CA LEU A 86 -8.80 -17.36 -1.66
C LEU A 86 -9.77 -18.46 -2.09
N SER A 87 -11.07 -18.16 -1.99
CA SER A 87 -12.13 -19.04 -2.51
C SER A 87 -12.14 -19.03 -4.04
N ASP A 88 -12.66 -20.10 -4.63
CA ASP A 88 -12.84 -20.23 -6.09
C ASP A 88 -14.31 -19.90 -6.46
N PRO A 89 -14.58 -19.01 -7.42
CA PRO A 89 -13.64 -18.23 -8.25
C PRO A 89 -12.89 -17.15 -7.47
N VAL A 90 -11.60 -17.00 -7.79
CA VAL A 90 -10.75 -15.97 -7.21
C VAL A 90 -11.18 -14.58 -7.68
N ASP A 91 -11.62 -13.73 -6.74
CA ASP A 91 -11.86 -12.31 -6.97
C ASP A 91 -10.76 -11.47 -6.30
N VAL A 92 -9.74 -11.11 -7.08
CA VAL A 92 -8.63 -10.27 -6.60
C VAL A 92 -9.08 -8.83 -6.33
N VAL A 93 -10.08 -8.33 -7.06
CA VAL A 93 -10.55 -6.95 -6.92
C VAL A 93 -11.31 -6.79 -5.60
N ASP A 94 -12.20 -7.72 -5.28
CA ASP A 94 -12.88 -7.75 -3.97
C ASP A 94 -11.87 -7.86 -2.82
N TYR A 95 -10.87 -8.74 -2.96
CA TYR A 95 -9.83 -8.89 -1.97
C TYR A 95 -9.04 -7.57 -1.74
N VAL A 96 -8.63 -6.89 -2.81
CA VAL A 96 -7.96 -5.58 -2.70
C VAL A 96 -8.88 -4.56 -2.01
N ARG A 97 -10.17 -4.51 -2.37
CA ARG A 97 -11.15 -3.58 -1.76
C ARG A 97 -11.34 -3.81 -0.27
N ARG A 98 -11.26 -5.06 0.20
CA ARG A 98 -11.30 -5.41 1.63
C ARG A 98 -10.05 -4.91 2.35
N VAL A 99 -8.87 -5.07 1.75
CA VAL A 99 -7.62 -4.55 2.32
C VAL A 99 -7.63 -3.02 2.38
N GLU A 100 -8.10 -2.35 1.32
CA GLU A 100 -8.34 -0.89 1.34
C GLU A 100 -9.31 -0.50 2.46
N GLN A 101 -10.38 -1.27 2.67
CA GLN A 101 -11.35 -1.00 3.74
C GLN A 101 -10.71 -1.10 5.13
N ALA A 102 -9.86 -2.11 5.36
CA ALA A 102 -9.15 -2.26 6.62
C ALA A 102 -8.30 -1.01 6.93
N LEU A 103 -7.55 -0.53 5.95
CA LEU A 103 -6.66 0.61 6.12
C LEU A 103 -7.42 1.94 6.22
N ILE A 104 -8.54 2.10 5.51
CA ILE A 104 -9.47 3.23 5.71
C ILE A 104 -10.01 3.21 7.15
N HIS A 105 -10.41 2.04 7.66
CA HIS A 105 -10.92 1.90 9.02
C HIS A 105 -9.88 2.28 10.07
N VAL A 106 -8.62 1.87 9.89
CA VAL A 106 -7.51 2.28 10.77
C VAL A 106 -7.31 3.80 10.73
N CYS A 107 -7.36 4.42 9.55
CA CYS A 107 -7.25 5.87 9.42
C CYS A 107 -8.43 6.59 10.12
N ASP A 108 -9.66 6.09 9.97
CA ASP A 108 -10.84 6.62 10.67
C ASP A 108 -10.68 6.56 12.20
N GLN A 109 -10.13 5.47 12.75
CA GLN A 109 -9.87 5.33 14.19
C GLN A 109 -8.87 6.36 14.72
N LEU A 110 -7.94 6.82 13.87
CA LEU A 110 -6.95 7.84 14.20
C LEU A 110 -7.42 9.26 13.85
N GLY A 111 -8.63 9.42 13.31
CA GLY A 111 -9.20 10.71 12.92
C GLY A 111 -8.66 11.26 11.59
N VAL A 112 -8.10 10.40 10.73
CA VAL A 112 -7.56 10.78 9.42
C VAL A 112 -8.56 10.36 8.32
N PRO A 113 -9.35 11.29 7.76
CA PRO A 113 -10.35 10.95 6.77
C PRO A 113 -9.68 10.53 5.44
N THR A 114 -9.97 9.31 5.00
CA THR A 114 -9.39 8.72 3.80
C THR A 114 -10.44 8.01 2.94
N GLY A 115 -10.04 7.63 1.73
CA GLY A 115 -10.89 6.89 0.80
C GLY A 115 -10.08 6.23 -0.32
N ARG A 116 -10.82 5.83 -1.36
CA ARG A 116 -10.32 5.19 -2.57
C ARG A 116 -10.37 6.17 -3.73
N VAL A 117 -9.43 6.02 -4.65
CA VAL A 117 -9.40 6.80 -5.88
C VAL A 117 -9.54 5.83 -7.04
N GLU A 118 -10.51 6.07 -7.92
CA GLU A 118 -10.78 5.17 -9.04
C GLU A 118 -9.53 4.98 -9.91
N GLY A 119 -9.20 3.72 -10.22
CA GLY A 119 -8.02 3.35 -11.00
C GLY A 119 -6.69 3.41 -10.23
N ARG A 120 -6.68 3.81 -8.95
CA ARG A 120 -5.47 3.95 -8.13
C ARG A 120 -5.57 3.13 -6.84
N SER A 121 -5.10 1.89 -6.87
CA SER A 121 -5.10 1.03 -5.68
C SER A 121 -4.40 1.68 -4.48
N GLY A 122 -4.94 1.44 -3.29
CA GLY A 122 -4.41 1.98 -2.03
C GLY A 122 -5.38 2.95 -1.36
N VAL A 123 -4.92 3.58 -0.29
CA VAL A 123 -5.72 4.51 0.52
C VAL A 123 -5.15 5.92 0.40
N TRP A 124 -6.05 6.87 0.20
CA TRP A 124 -5.75 8.22 -0.22
C TRP A 124 -6.45 9.24 0.67
N LEU A 125 -5.87 10.42 0.76
CA LEU A 125 -6.53 11.63 1.23
C LEU A 125 -6.86 12.49 0.03
N ALA A 126 -8.04 13.13 0.06
CA ALA A 126 -8.45 14.09 -0.95
C ALA A 126 -7.50 15.29 -1.00
N ALA A 127 -7.49 15.97 -2.15
CA ALA A 127 -6.84 17.27 -2.25
C ALA A 127 -7.42 18.25 -1.23
N ASP A 128 -6.57 19.09 -0.64
CA ASP A 128 -6.95 20.06 0.38
C ASP A 128 -6.08 21.32 0.25
N GLY A 129 -6.73 22.42 -0.13
CA GLY A 129 -6.04 23.67 -0.51
C GLY A 129 -5.01 23.44 -1.61
N ASP A 130 -3.76 23.81 -1.34
CA ASP A 130 -2.62 23.63 -2.26
C ASP A 130 -2.03 22.22 -2.23
N ARG A 131 -2.53 21.32 -1.36
CA ARG A 131 -2.03 19.94 -1.26
C ARG A 131 -2.79 19.07 -2.26
N PRO A 132 -2.11 18.39 -3.18
CA PRO A 132 -2.77 17.45 -4.08
C PRO A 132 -3.35 16.27 -3.30
N GLU A 133 -4.16 15.47 -3.99
CA GLU A 133 -4.47 14.11 -3.56
C GLU A 133 -3.18 13.38 -3.18
N ARG A 134 -3.19 12.64 -2.07
CA ARG A 134 -1.96 12.05 -1.53
C ARG A 134 -2.19 10.68 -0.94
N LYS A 135 -1.26 9.77 -1.23
CA LYS A 135 -1.34 8.37 -0.83
C LYS A 135 -0.79 8.17 0.58
N ILE A 136 -1.55 7.53 1.46
CA ILE A 136 -1.08 7.18 2.81
C ILE A 136 -0.74 5.70 2.95
N ALA A 137 -1.40 4.86 2.16
CA ALA A 137 -1.15 3.43 2.12
C ALA A 137 -1.16 2.91 0.69
N ALA A 138 -0.25 1.99 0.38
CA ALA A 138 -0.22 1.31 -0.90
C ALA A 138 -0.50 -0.18 -0.73
N ILE A 139 -0.93 -0.77 -1.85
CA ILE A 139 -1.39 -2.15 -1.91
C ILE A 139 -0.89 -2.72 -3.23
N GLY A 140 -0.10 -3.78 -3.12
CA GLY A 140 0.43 -4.54 -4.24
C GLY A 140 0.39 -6.02 -3.90
N ILE A 141 -0.62 -6.71 -4.41
CA ILE A 141 -0.87 -8.14 -4.14
C ILE A 141 -0.59 -8.96 -5.40
N ARG A 142 -0.17 -10.20 -5.19
CA ARG A 142 -0.19 -11.26 -6.21
C ARG A 142 -0.94 -12.46 -5.69
N VAL A 143 -1.64 -13.17 -6.57
CA VAL A 143 -2.20 -14.49 -6.28
C VAL A 143 -1.44 -15.54 -7.08
N GLN A 144 -1.02 -16.61 -6.41
CA GLN A 144 -0.36 -17.76 -7.00
C GLN A 144 -0.92 -19.04 -6.37
N ARG A 145 -1.31 -20.00 -7.21
CA ARG A 145 -1.91 -21.28 -6.74
C ARG A 145 -3.13 -21.06 -5.80
N GLY A 146 -3.90 -20.00 -6.05
CA GLY A 146 -5.05 -19.61 -5.23
C GLY A 146 -4.70 -18.95 -3.88
N VAL A 147 -3.42 -18.67 -3.61
CA VAL A 147 -2.96 -18.07 -2.34
C VAL A 147 -2.34 -16.69 -2.60
N THR A 148 -2.60 -15.73 -1.72
CA THR A 148 -2.07 -14.36 -1.81
C THR A 148 -0.61 -14.26 -1.35
N MET A 149 0.11 -13.29 -1.91
CA MET A 149 1.47 -12.89 -1.55
C MET A 149 1.64 -11.38 -1.75
N HIS A 150 2.68 -10.82 -1.15
CA HIS A 150 2.86 -9.38 -0.97
C HIS A 150 1.69 -8.86 -0.14
N GLY A 151 1.27 -7.61 -0.32
CA GLY A 151 0.19 -7.11 0.52
C GLY A 151 0.07 -5.60 0.52
N LEU A 152 0.26 -5.02 1.69
CA LEU A 152 0.00 -3.63 1.98
C LEU A 152 1.17 -2.97 2.69
N GLU A 153 1.22 -1.65 2.59
CA GLU A 153 2.04 -0.80 3.44
C GLU A 153 1.22 0.41 3.89
N ILE A 154 1.43 0.88 5.13
CA ILE A 154 0.90 2.15 5.62
C ILE A 154 2.04 3.01 6.21
N ASN A 155 2.10 4.26 5.76
CA ASN A 155 3.10 5.22 6.19
C ASN A 155 2.74 5.74 7.60
N CYS A 156 3.49 5.32 8.62
CA CYS A 156 3.26 5.74 10.01
C CYS A 156 4.04 7.03 10.29
N ASN A 157 5.34 6.90 10.58
CA ASN A 157 6.28 8.00 10.80
C ASN A 157 7.49 7.93 9.87
N ALA A 158 7.35 7.26 8.72
CA ALA A 158 8.39 7.14 7.71
C ALA A 158 8.88 8.50 7.19
N ASP A 159 10.18 8.59 6.92
CA ASP A 159 10.76 9.67 6.13
C ASP A 159 10.35 9.51 4.66
N LEU A 160 9.48 10.41 4.19
CA LEU A 160 8.93 10.36 2.84
C LEU A 160 9.90 10.89 1.77
N GLY A 161 11.08 11.41 2.15
CA GLY A 161 12.08 11.91 1.21
C GLY A 161 12.54 10.87 0.19
N ALA A 162 12.49 9.58 0.54
CA ALA A 162 12.77 8.48 -0.38
C ALA A 162 11.82 8.44 -1.59
N PHE A 163 10.54 8.78 -1.41
CA PHE A 163 9.59 8.84 -2.52
C PHE A 163 9.95 9.90 -3.57
N GLY A 164 10.68 10.95 -3.19
CA GLY A 164 11.16 11.99 -4.11
C GLY A 164 12.17 11.50 -5.16
N LYS A 165 12.71 10.28 -5.02
CA LYS A 165 13.64 9.68 -5.97
C LYS A 165 12.96 8.85 -7.06
N ILE A 166 11.66 8.58 -6.94
CA ILE A 166 10.92 7.69 -7.83
C ILE A 166 9.65 8.36 -8.34
N ILE A 167 9.01 7.74 -9.32
CA ILE A 167 7.62 8.04 -9.66
C ILE A 167 6.76 6.93 -9.04
N PRO A 168 6.28 7.12 -7.79
CA PRO A 168 5.64 6.04 -7.05
C PRO A 168 4.37 5.60 -7.77
N CYS A 169 4.25 4.29 -8.00
CA CYS A 169 3.14 3.71 -8.77
C CYS A 169 2.97 4.27 -10.21
N GLY A 170 3.94 5.05 -10.75
CA GLY A 170 3.81 5.76 -12.03
C GLY A 170 2.88 6.97 -11.98
N ILE A 171 2.56 7.49 -10.80
CA ILE A 171 1.62 8.60 -10.59
C ILE A 171 2.44 9.87 -10.37
N ARG A 172 2.27 10.85 -11.27
CA ARG A 172 3.04 12.11 -11.28
C ARG A 172 2.27 13.31 -10.73
N ASP A 173 0.95 13.18 -10.64
CA ASP A 173 -0.01 14.24 -10.30
C ASP A 173 -0.60 14.08 -8.88
N ALA A 174 0.08 13.33 -8.01
CA ALA A 174 -0.34 13.09 -6.63
C ALA A 174 0.86 13.04 -5.68
N GLY A 175 0.61 13.31 -4.40
CA GLY A 175 1.60 13.22 -3.34
C GLY A 175 1.62 11.85 -2.64
N VAL A 176 2.55 11.72 -1.70
CA VAL A 176 2.58 10.67 -0.67
C VAL A 176 2.55 11.36 0.69
N THR A 177 1.91 10.75 1.68
CA THR A 177 1.86 11.26 3.06
C THR A 177 2.01 10.14 4.08
N SER A 178 2.06 10.50 5.36
CA SER A 178 2.12 9.59 6.51
C SER A 178 1.12 10.02 7.59
N LEU A 179 0.76 9.08 8.46
CA LEU A 179 -0.10 9.37 9.62
C LEU A 179 0.50 10.50 10.47
N SER A 180 1.82 10.50 10.65
CA SER A 180 2.50 11.55 11.42
C SER A 180 2.40 12.93 10.77
N ALA A 181 2.54 12.99 9.43
CA ALA A 181 2.42 14.23 8.69
C ALA A 181 0.99 14.80 8.74
N GLU A 182 -0.03 13.94 8.68
CA GLU A 182 -1.43 14.37 8.74
C GLU A 182 -1.90 14.75 10.14
N LEU A 183 -1.37 14.11 11.18
CA LEU A 183 -1.79 14.34 12.57
C LEU A 183 -0.92 15.36 13.31
N GLY A 184 0.20 15.80 12.72
CA GLY A 184 1.10 16.78 13.33
C GLY A 184 1.79 16.28 14.60
N ARG A 185 1.90 14.96 14.78
CA ARG A 185 2.58 14.29 15.89
C ARG A 185 3.27 13.02 15.40
N ASP A 186 4.18 12.49 16.19
CA ASP A 186 4.77 11.18 15.90
C ASP A 186 3.70 10.07 16.09
N VAL A 187 3.49 9.28 15.04
CA VAL A 187 2.58 8.12 14.98
C VAL A 187 3.40 6.93 14.52
N THR A 188 3.84 6.12 15.47
CA THR A 188 4.83 5.06 15.23
C THR A 188 4.19 3.79 14.65
N VAL A 189 5.01 2.93 14.04
CA VAL A 189 4.59 1.58 13.64
C VAL A 189 4.01 0.79 14.82
N ALA A 190 4.60 0.91 16.01
CA ALA A 190 4.13 0.22 17.21
C ALA A 190 2.71 0.66 17.64
N GLU A 191 2.35 1.93 17.43
CA GLU A 191 1.00 2.45 17.70
C GLU A 191 -0.01 1.90 16.68
N VAL A 192 0.39 1.81 15.41
CA VAL A 192 -0.50 1.48 14.29
C VAL A 192 -0.68 -0.03 14.10
N GLN A 193 0.35 -0.83 14.42
CA GLN A 193 0.35 -2.28 14.23
C GLN A 193 -0.88 -3.00 14.80
N PRO A 194 -1.28 -2.81 16.08
CA PRO A 194 -2.46 -3.50 16.61
C PRO A 194 -3.76 -3.10 15.91
N LEU A 195 -3.87 -1.86 15.41
CA LEU A 195 -5.05 -1.41 14.66
C LEU A 195 -5.13 -2.08 13.30
N VAL A 196 -3.99 -2.14 12.58
CA VAL A 196 -3.89 -2.82 11.28
C VAL A 196 -4.12 -4.31 11.42
N GLU A 197 -3.56 -4.96 12.43
CA GLU A 197 -3.81 -6.37 12.73
C GLU A 197 -5.31 -6.66 12.85
N ALA A 198 -6.01 -5.95 13.73
CA ALA A 198 -7.43 -6.14 13.96
C ALA A 198 -8.27 -5.86 12.70
N ALA A 199 -7.99 -4.77 12.00
CA ALA A 199 -8.75 -4.37 10.81
C ALA A 199 -8.55 -5.33 9.64
N VAL A 200 -7.32 -5.81 9.41
CA VAL A 200 -7.02 -6.76 8.33
C VAL A 200 -7.65 -8.12 8.61
N LEU A 201 -7.58 -8.60 9.86
CA LEU A 201 -8.28 -9.83 10.26
C LEU A 201 -9.79 -9.70 10.00
N ALA A 202 -10.41 -8.62 10.48
CA ALA A 202 -11.84 -8.39 10.30
C ALA A 202 -12.25 -8.28 8.82
N ALA A 203 -11.43 -7.64 7.98
CA ALA A 203 -11.70 -7.51 6.55
C ALA A 203 -11.61 -8.85 5.81
N ILE A 204 -10.61 -9.68 6.14
CA ILE A 204 -10.40 -10.98 5.51
C ILE A 204 -11.45 -12.00 5.97
N GLU A 205 -11.83 -11.96 7.25
CA GLU A 205 -12.89 -12.81 7.82
C GLU A 205 -14.30 -12.31 7.45
N GLY A 206 -14.41 -11.15 6.81
CA GLY A 206 -15.67 -10.60 6.31
C GLY A 206 -16.56 -9.98 7.38
N THR A 207 -16.02 -9.69 8.57
CA THR A 207 -16.74 -9.02 9.67
C THR A 207 -16.65 -7.49 9.57
N LEU A 208 -15.70 -6.95 8.81
CA LEU A 208 -15.65 -5.54 8.43
C LEU A 208 -16.31 -5.32 7.07
N PRO A 209 -17.46 -4.64 6.99
CA PRO A 209 -18.15 -4.41 5.72
C PRO A 209 -17.37 -3.44 4.82
N VAL A 210 -17.30 -3.75 3.53
CA VAL A 210 -16.77 -2.84 2.52
C VAL A 210 -17.79 -1.75 2.25
N THR A 211 -17.38 -0.50 2.46
CA THR A 211 -18.22 0.69 2.24
C THR A 211 -17.74 1.49 1.04
N VAL A 212 -18.67 2.14 0.34
CA VAL A 212 -18.33 3.09 -0.74
C VAL A 212 -17.75 4.36 -0.11
N ARG A 213 -16.48 4.62 -0.37
CA ARG A 213 -15.69 5.76 0.11
C ARG A 213 -14.79 6.23 -1.01
N ASN A 214 -15.37 6.85 -2.04
CA ASN A 214 -14.62 7.35 -3.18
C ASN A 214 -14.20 8.80 -2.92
N ILE A 215 -12.98 9.13 -3.33
CA ILE A 215 -12.46 10.48 -3.41
C ILE A 215 -12.54 10.90 -4.88
N ASP A 216 -13.16 12.05 -5.13
CA ASP A 216 -13.22 12.62 -6.46
C ASP A 216 -11.83 13.06 -6.89
N ARG A 217 -11.42 12.63 -8.09
CA ARG A 217 -10.19 13.13 -8.70
C ARG A 217 -10.46 14.55 -9.17
N THR A 218 -9.88 15.53 -8.50
CA THR A 218 -9.69 16.85 -9.11
C THR A 218 -8.74 16.69 -10.29
N GLU A 219 -9.28 16.75 -11.51
CA GLU A 219 -8.44 16.92 -12.70
C GLU A 219 -7.63 18.22 -12.54
N PRO A 220 -6.34 18.23 -12.88
CA PRO A 220 -5.60 19.47 -12.95
C PRO A 220 -6.30 20.39 -13.95
N THR A 221 -6.90 21.49 -13.48
CA THR A 221 -7.31 22.55 -14.39
C THR A 221 -6.05 23.10 -15.03
N ALA A 222 -5.82 22.75 -16.31
CA ALA A 222 -4.79 23.42 -17.09
C ALA A 222 -5.06 24.92 -16.99
N ALA A 223 -4.06 25.69 -16.54
CA ALA A 223 -4.15 27.14 -16.54
C ALA A 223 -4.57 27.59 -17.95
N GLY A 224 -5.73 28.23 -18.06
CA GLY A 224 -6.38 28.54 -19.32
C GLY A 224 -5.41 29.20 -20.28
N VAL A 225 -5.02 28.47 -21.33
CA VAL A 225 -4.40 29.07 -22.51
C VAL A 225 -5.49 29.88 -23.18
N THR A 226 -5.56 31.15 -22.82
CA THR A 226 -6.42 32.13 -23.47
C THR A 226 -5.79 32.39 -24.84
N PHE A 227 -6.24 31.66 -25.86
CA PHE A 227 -5.96 32.07 -27.24
C PHE A 227 -6.76 33.34 -27.50
N SER A 228 -6.14 34.51 -27.32
CA SER A 228 -6.63 35.72 -27.97
C SER A 228 -6.36 35.56 -29.46
N LEU A 229 -7.39 35.22 -30.23
CA LEU A 229 -7.36 35.49 -31.67
C LEU A 229 -7.55 37.00 -31.84
N SER A 230 -6.45 37.71 -31.99
CA SER A 230 -6.46 39.06 -32.54
C SER A 230 -6.26 38.99 -34.05
N SER A 231 -7.26 39.54 -34.75
CA SER A 231 -7.39 39.87 -36.18
C SER A 231 -7.55 38.75 -37.19
#